data_AF-A0A6A3VPN2-F1
#
_entry.id   AF-A0A6A3VPN2-F1
#
_cell.length_a   1.000
_cell.length_b   1.000
_cell.length_c   1.000
_cell.angle_alpha   90.00
_cell.angle_beta   90.00
_cell.angle_gamma   90.00
#
_symmetry.space_group_name_H-M   'P 1'
#
loop_
_entity.id
_entity.type
_entity.pdbx_description
1 polymer ?
#
loop_
_entity_poly.entity_id
_entity_poly.type
_entity_poly.pdbx_seq_one_letter_code
_entity_poly.pdbx_strand_id
1 'polypeptide(L)'
;MATPASGAPDQAHREGQAYADEAGRWRPRKLKKDGTPRKSRRGWGPYRTVPNERSAAFNLTLDVQNLQQTVRNLTALRDILHTKTLVQRHSPEGSLSKLVHEYLHVFRKGVLPLEMADDRDQRAFMRRVMAEEVDLGYGVCGPGAIMEQMANYSTFLRFISLRGLVDTIVVAEDSVLISDKAWFRFQVTRRTIEMVFPHILGNEWLVA
;
A
#
# COMPACT_ATOMS: atom_id res chain seq x y z
N MET A 1 51.14 -35.24 -56.33
CA MET A 1 50.15 -35.88 -57.23
C MET A 1 49.07 -34.87 -57.55
N ALA A 2 48.80 -34.70 -58.85
CA ALA A 2 47.60 -34.14 -59.49
C ALA A 2 47.16 -32.67 -59.22
N THR A 3 47.50 -31.79 -60.18
CA THR A 3 46.55 -30.82 -60.81
C THR A 3 45.43 -31.57 -61.57
N PRO A 4 44.39 -30.93 -62.20
CA PRO A 4 43.94 -29.52 -62.25
C PRO A 4 42.40 -29.40 -61.99
N ALA A 5 41.78 -28.22 -62.05
CA ALA A 5 40.86 -27.76 -63.13
C ALA A 5 39.78 -26.91 -62.42
N SER A 6 39.05 -25.95 -62.98
CA SER A 6 38.91 -25.26 -64.26
C SER A 6 37.88 -24.14 -63.96
N GLY A 7 37.83 -23.09 -64.77
CA GLY A 7 36.64 -22.22 -64.82
C GLY A 7 36.94 -20.74 -64.72
N ALA A 8 37.09 -20.11 -65.89
CA ALA A 8 37.15 -18.68 -66.09
C ALA A 8 35.72 -18.05 -66.04
N PRO A 9 35.57 -16.74 -66.32
CA PRO A 9 34.92 -15.75 -65.47
C PRO A 9 33.43 -15.54 -65.79
N ASP A 10 32.65 -14.93 -64.89
CA ASP A 10 31.35 -14.39 -65.33
C ASP A 10 30.90 -13.09 -64.65
N GLN A 11 30.57 -12.17 -65.56
CA GLN A 11 29.51 -11.16 -65.54
C GLN A 11 29.34 -10.21 -64.34
N ALA A 12 29.61 -8.94 -64.67
CA ALA A 12 29.07 -7.77 -64.03
C ALA A 12 27.53 -7.75 -64.04
N HIS A 13 26.91 -7.89 -62.87
CA HIS A 13 25.53 -7.49 -62.64
C HIS A 13 25.50 -6.17 -61.84
N ARG A 14 25.04 -5.10 -62.49
CA ARG A 14 24.66 -3.84 -61.83
C ARG A 14 23.31 -4.04 -61.16
N GLU A 15 23.29 -4.21 -59.85
CA GLU A 15 22.06 -4.16 -59.06
C GLU A 15 21.96 -2.81 -58.34
N GLY A 16 21.04 -1.96 -58.81
CA GLY A 16 20.65 -0.74 -58.12
C GLY A 16 19.72 -1.06 -56.96
N GLN A 17 20.24 -1.14 -55.74
CA GLN A 17 19.44 -1.40 -54.55
C GLN A 17 18.67 -0.15 -54.10
N ALA A 18 17.35 -0.31 -53.95
CA ALA A 18 16.44 0.62 -53.30
C ALA A 18 16.39 0.33 -51.79
N TYR A 19 16.16 1.35 -50.96
CA TYR A 19 16.00 1.19 -49.52
C TYR A 19 14.52 1.39 -49.14
N ALA A 20 14.02 0.53 -48.24
CA ALA A 20 12.67 0.59 -47.69
C ALA A 20 12.64 1.47 -46.43
N ASP A 21 11.64 2.35 -46.33
CA ASP A 21 11.29 3.01 -45.06
C ASP A 21 10.49 2.03 -44.17
N GLU A 22 10.57 2.19 -42.84
CA GLU A 22 9.99 1.31 -41.80
C GLU A 22 8.46 1.09 -41.84
N ALA A 23 7.76 1.65 -42.83
CA ALA A 23 6.33 1.44 -43.08
C ALA A 23 6.01 0.74 -44.43
N GLY A 24 7.00 0.13 -45.08
CA GLY A 24 6.80 -0.79 -46.23
C GLY A 24 6.25 -0.16 -47.52
N ARG A 25 6.22 1.17 -47.65
CA ARG A 25 5.77 1.85 -48.88
C ARG A 25 6.94 2.17 -49.82
N TRP A 26 6.91 1.54 -51.00
CA TRP A 26 7.86 1.78 -52.09
C TRP A 26 7.66 3.17 -52.72
N ARG A 27 8.68 4.04 -52.68
CA ARG A 27 8.69 5.31 -53.41
C ARG A 27 9.82 5.34 -54.44
N PRO A 28 9.53 5.58 -55.74
CA PRO A 28 10.57 5.68 -56.75
C PRO A 28 11.46 6.91 -56.51
N ARG A 29 12.80 6.73 -56.57
CA ARG A 29 13.75 7.84 -56.50
C ARG A 29 13.58 8.74 -57.74
N LYS A 30 13.24 10.02 -57.52
CA LYS A 30 13.11 11.00 -58.61
C LYS A 30 14.49 11.32 -59.19
N LEU A 31 14.82 10.74 -60.33
CA LEU A 31 16.02 11.06 -61.12
C LEU A 31 15.85 12.38 -61.90
N LYS A 32 16.96 13.00 -62.30
CA LYS A 32 16.94 14.09 -63.28
C LYS A 32 16.70 13.52 -64.69
N LYS A 33 16.38 14.39 -65.66
CA LYS A 33 16.16 14.00 -67.08
C LYS A 33 17.39 13.30 -67.70
N ASP A 34 18.57 13.50 -67.10
CA ASP A 34 19.86 12.96 -67.55
C ASP A 34 20.28 11.68 -66.81
N GLY A 35 19.37 11.00 -66.12
CA GLY A 35 19.62 9.70 -65.47
C GLY A 35 20.50 9.74 -64.21
N THR A 36 20.98 10.91 -63.78
CA THR A 36 21.74 11.05 -62.53
C THR A 36 20.82 11.21 -61.31
N PRO A 37 21.19 10.64 -60.14
CA PRO A 37 20.42 10.80 -58.91
C PRO A 37 20.31 12.29 -58.55
N ARG A 38 19.08 12.77 -58.33
CA ARG A 38 18.85 14.14 -57.87
C ARG A 38 19.39 14.23 -56.45
N LYS A 39 20.54 14.88 -56.25
CA LYS A 39 21.12 15.12 -54.92
C LYS A 39 20.03 15.69 -54.02
N SER A 40 19.74 15.00 -52.91
CA SER A 40 18.90 15.54 -51.84
C SER A 40 19.46 16.92 -51.49
N ARG A 41 18.59 17.95 -51.51
CA ARG A 41 18.95 19.27 -50.97
C ARG A 41 19.27 19.06 -49.49
N ARG A 42 20.55 18.85 -49.16
CA ARG A 42 21.08 19.08 -47.81
C ARG A 42 21.00 20.57 -47.55
N GLY A 43 19.81 21.00 -47.20
CA GLY A 43 19.42 22.41 -47.26
C GLY A 43 18.27 22.69 -46.31
N TRP A 44 18.37 22.19 -45.09
CA TRP A 44 17.93 22.89 -43.89
C TRP A 44 19.04 22.66 -42.87
N GLY A 45 19.91 23.67 -42.71
CA GLY A 45 21.01 23.65 -41.76
C GLY A 45 20.54 23.69 -40.28
N PRO A 46 21.40 24.12 -39.34
CA PRO A 46 21.19 24.08 -37.88
C PRO A 46 19.86 24.66 -37.36
N TYR A 47 19.15 25.39 -38.21
CA TYR A 47 17.89 26.07 -37.93
C TYR A 47 16.66 25.16 -37.78
N ARG A 48 16.74 23.83 -37.98
CA ARG A 48 15.66 22.90 -37.60
C ARG A 48 15.92 22.18 -36.27
N THR A 49 17.18 21.97 -35.91
CA THR A 49 17.54 21.39 -34.61
C THR A 49 17.38 22.43 -33.51
N VAL A 50 17.78 23.69 -33.73
CA VAL A 50 17.65 24.76 -32.73
C VAL A 50 16.19 25.04 -32.30
N PRO A 51 15.18 25.13 -33.19
CA PRO A 51 13.79 25.28 -32.76
C PRO A 51 13.26 24.03 -32.04
N ASN A 52 13.69 22.83 -32.44
CA ASN A 52 13.29 21.59 -31.80
C ASN A 52 13.92 21.44 -30.40
N GLU A 53 15.19 21.82 -30.26
CA GLU A 53 15.92 21.91 -28.99
C GLU A 53 15.33 22.99 -28.08
N ARG A 54 14.95 24.16 -28.64
CA ARG A 54 14.26 25.21 -27.90
C ARG A 54 12.86 24.80 -27.47
N SER A 55 12.10 24.08 -28.31
CA SER A 55 10.79 23.54 -27.91
C SER A 55 10.93 22.42 -26.90
N ALA A 56 11.94 21.57 -27.00
CA ALA A 56 12.22 20.53 -26.01
C ALA A 56 12.62 21.15 -24.66
N ALA A 57 13.50 22.16 -24.67
CA ALA A 57 13.88 22.90 -23.47
C ALA A 57 12.69 23.66 -22.85
N PHE A 58 11.81 24.24 -23.68
CA PHE A 58 10.59 24.90 -23.23
C PHE A 58 9.61 23.91 -22.59
N ASN A 59 9.36 22.77 -23.25
CA ASN A 59 8.48 21.71 -22.72
C ASN A 59 9.01 21.17 -21.40
N LEU A 60 10.32 20.89 -21.32
CA LEU A 60 10.96 20.46 -20.07
C LEU A 60 10.84 21.52 -18.97
N THR A 61 10.98 22.79 -19.31
CA THR A 61 10.78 23.89 -18.35
C THR A 61 9.35 23.91 -17.84
N LEU A 62 8.37 23.72 -18.72
CA LEU A 62 6.96 23.66 -18.37
C LEU A 62 6.65 22.43 -17.51
N ASP A 63 7.22 21.27 -17.83
CA ASP A 63 7.10 20.04 -17.04
C ASP A 63 7.71 20.21 -15.65
N VAL A 64 8.90 20.79 -15.55
CA VAL A 64 9.54 21.09 -14.26
C VAL A 64 8.67 22.05 -13.44
N GLN A 65 8.13 23.10 -14.05
CA GLN A 65 7.22 24.03 -13.37
C GLN A 65 5.94 23.33 -12.90
N ASN A 66 5.35 22.47 -13.74
CA ASN A 66 4.15 21.72 -13.41
C ASN A 66 4.40 20.72 -12.28
N LEU A 67 5.52 20.00 -12.33
CA LEU A 67 5.96 19.09 -11.26
C LEU A 67 6.22 19.84 -9.97
N GLN A 68 6.90 20.99 -10.02
CA GLN A 68 7.11 21.85 -8.85
C GLN A 68 5.78 22.31 -8.25
N GLN A 69 4.81 22.69 -9.09
CA GLN A 69 3.48 23.07 -8.62
C GLN A 69 2.75 21.88 -8.00
N THR A 70 2.85 20.69 -8.59
CA THR A 70 2.26 19.46 -8.07
C THR A 70 2.86 19.11 -6.70
N VAL A 71 4.18 19.18 -6.57
CA VAL A 71 4.88 18.94 -5.29
C VAL A 71 4.46 19.93 -4.23
N ARG A 72 4.32 21.23 -4.58
CA ARG A 72 3.82 22.26 -3.66
C ARG A 72 2.39 21.96 -3.20
N ASN A 73 1.50 21.61 -4.13
CA ASN A 73 0.11 21.27 -3.82
C ASN A 73 0.01 20.05 -2.91
N LEU A 74 0.74 18.97 -3.23
CA LEU A 74 0.75 17.75 -2.41
C LEU A 74 1.35 18.01 -1.03
N THR A 75 2.36 18.87 -0.94
CA THR A 75 2.94 19.27 0.34
C THR A 75 1.93 20.04 1.18
N ALA A 76 1.25 21.02 0.60
CA ALA A 76 0.19 21.76 1.30
C ALA A 76 -0.94 20.85 1.77
N LEU A 77 -1.39 19.90 0.94
CA LEU A 77 -2.40 18.92 1.32
C LEU A 77 -1.94 18.02 2.47
N ARG A 78 -0.70 17.53 2.41
CA ARG A 78 -0.09 16.75 3.50
C ARG A 78 -0.08 17.57 4.80
N ASP A 79 0.31 18.83 4.75
CA ASP A 79 0.39 19.68 5.94
C ASP A 79 -1.00 19.93 6.54
N ILE A 80 -2.01 20.16 5.68
CA ILE A 80 -3.42 20.26 6.10
C ILE A 80 -3.91 18.96 6.74
N LEU A 81 -3.61 17.80 6.15
CA LEU A 81 -4.02 16.51 6.70
C LEU A 81 -3.30 16.21 8.03
N HIS A 82 -2.04 16.58 8.14
CA HIS A 82 -1.25 16.40 9.36
C HIS A 82 -1.79 17.27 10.50
N THR A 83 -2.01 18.57 10.24
CA THR A 83 -2.61 19.49 11.21
C THR A 83 -4.02 19.07 11.60
N LYS A 84 -4.85 18.67 10.64
CA LYS A 84 -6.18 18.11 10.91
C LYS A 84 -6.11 16.89 11.82
N THR A 85 -5.15 15.99 11.61
CA THR A 85 -4.98 14.80 12.44
C THR A 85 -4.61 15.17 13.88
N LEU A 86 -3.74 16.16 14.07
CA LEU A 86 -3.36 16.65 15.40
C LEU A 86 -4.56 17.30 16.12
N VAL A 87 -5.30 18.16 15.44
CA VAL A 87 -6.46 18.87 16.02
C VAL A 87 -7.62 17.92 16.31
N GLN A 88 -7.89 16.97 15.41
CA GLN A 88 -8.99 16.02 15.54
C GLN A 88 -8.60 14.76 16.32
N ARG A 89 -7.38 14.65 16.84
CA ARG A 89 -6.92 13.44 17.55
C ARG A 89 -7.87 13.04 18.68
N HIS A 90 -8.39 14.03 19.40
CA HIS A 90 -9.25 13.89 20.57
C HIS A 90 -10.75 14.00 20.24
N SER A 91 -11.13 14.07 18.96
CA SER A 91 -12.54 14.07 18.58
C SER A 91 -13.13 12.65 18.55
N PRO A 92 -14.47 12.51 18.60
CA PRO A 92 -15.13 11.20 18.52
C PRO A 92 -14.83 10.42 17.23
N GLU A 93 -14.58 11.10 16.12
CA GLU A 93 -14.14 10.50 14.84
C GLU A 93 -12.61 10.48 14.67
N GLY A 94 -11.90 10.88 15.72
CA GLY A 94 -10.47 11.09 15.74
C GLY A 94 -9.64 9.82 15.79
N SER A 95 -8.35 10.01 15.52
CA SER A 95 -7.24 9.39 16.24
C SER A 95 -7.54 8.25 17.21
N LEU A 96 -7.78 8.69 18.44
CA LEU A 96 -7.86 7.87 19.62
C LEU A 96 -9.13 7.03 19.66
N SER A 97 -10.23 7.57 19.13
CA SER A 97 -11.46 6.79 19.01
C SER A 97 -11.25 5.58 18.10
N LYS A 98 -10.60 5.75 16.94
CA LYS A 98 -10.30 4.63 16.04
C LYS A 98 -9.41 3.57 16.71
N LEU A 99 -8.43 4.01 17.50
CA LEU A 99 -7.55 3.13 18.28
C LEU A 99 -8.35 2.24 19.26
N VAL A 100 -9.28 2.84 20.00
CA VAL A 100 -10.16 2.11 20.93
C VAL A 100 -11.04 1.11 20.18
N HIS A 101 -11.61 1.50 19.03
CA HIS A 101 -12.40 0.60 18.21
C HIS A 101 -11.57 -0.58 17.68
N GLU A 102 -10.32 -0.33 17.30
CA GLU A 102 -9.39 -1.38 16.85
C GLU A 102 -9.00 -2.32 18.00
N TYR A 103 -8.74 -1.78 19.20
CA TYR A 103 -8.53 -2.57 20.41
C TYR A 103 -9.72 -3.49 20.71
N LEU A 104 -10.95 -2.95 20.69
CA LEU A 104 -12.16 -3.75 20.87
C LEU A 104 -12.32 -4.77 19.73
N HIS A 105 -11.94 -4.43 18.51
CA HIS A 105 -11.97 -5.38 17.39
C HIS A 105 -11.05 -6.57 17.64
N VAL A 106 -9.81 -6.33 18.07
CA VAL A 106 -8.85 -7.38 18.47
C VAL A 106 -9.42 -8.22 19.60
N PHE A 107 -10.00 -7.59 20.63
CA PHE A 107 -10.65 -8.31 21.74
C PHE A 107 -11.78 -9.23 21.26
N ARG A 108 -12.64 -8.75 20.35
CA ARG A 108 -13.76 -9.52 19.81
C ARG A 108 -13.29 -10.72 19.00
N LYS A 109 -12.30 -10.51 18.14
CA LYS A 109 -11.75 -11.56 17.28
C LYS A 109 -11.09 -12.64 18.13
N GLY A 110 -10.50 -12.21 19.24
CA GLY A 110 -9.72 -13.08 20.09
C GLY A 110 -8.40 -13.47 19.43
N VAL A 111 -7.52 -14.09 20.22
CA VAL A 111 -6.30 -14.71 19.72
C VAL A 111 -6.67 -15.93 18.87
N LEU A 112 -6.54 -15.81 17.55
CA LEU A 112 -6.73 -16.93 16.63
C LEU A 112 -5.55 -17.93 16.78
N PRO A 113 -5.77 -19.24 16.58
CA PRO A 113 -4.69 -20.22 16.58
C PRO A 113 -3.61 -19.86 15.53
N LEU A 114 -2.35 -20.08 15.89
CA LEU A 114 -1.12 -19.69 15.18
C LEU A 114 -1.07 -20.06 13.68
N GLU A 115 -1.92 -20.98 13.22
CA GLU A 115 -1.99 -21.47 11.84
C GLU A 115 -2.69 -20.51 10.87
N MET A 116 -3.44 -19.53 11.38
CA MET A 116 -4.07 -18.48 10.60
C MET A 116 -3.32 -17.18 10.89
N ALA A 117 -2.75 -16.54 9.88
CA ALA A 117 -1.76 -15.45 9.92
C ALA A 117 -2.16 -14.12 10.65
N ASP A 118 -3.12 -14.14 11.58
CA ASP A 118 -3.70 -12.98 12.26
C ASP A 118 -3.11 -12.76 13.68
N ASP A 119 -2.64 -13.82 14.37
CA ASP A 119 -2.14 -13.71 15.76
C ASP A 119 -0.86 -12.85 15.85
N ARG A 120 0.03 -12.99 14.85
CA ARG A 120 1.27 -12.21 14.81
C ARG A 120 0.99 -10.73 14.63
N ASP A 121 -0.04 -10.39 13.85
CA ASP A 121 -0.46 -9.02 13.58
C ASP A 121 -1.19 -8.41 14.78
N GLN A 122 -2.04 -9.18 15.46
CA GLN A 122 -2.70 -8.76 16.70
C GLN A 122 -1.70 -8.49 17.84
N ARG A 123 -0.74 -9.39 18.07
CA ARG A 123 0.31 -9.18 19.08
C ARG A 123 1.21 -8.00 18.73
N ALA A 124 1.56 -7.83 17.45
CA ALA A 124 2.37 -6.70 17.00
C ALA A 124 1.61 -5.37 17.17
N PHE A 125 0.32 -5.34 16.87
CA PHE A 125 -0.54 -4.19 17.13
C PHE A 125 -0.54 -3.82 18.62
N MET A 126 -0.81 -4.79 19.49
CA MET A 126 -0.90 -4.56 20.94
C MET A 126 0.40 -4.03 21.52
N ARG A 127 1.55 -4.61 21.14
CA ARG A 127 2.88 -4.10 21.55
C ARG A 127 3.18 -2.70 21.03
N ARG A 128 2.64 -2.32 19.88
CA ARG A 128 2.85 -0.99 19.29
C ARG A 128 1.99 0.08 19.96
N VAL A 129 0.80 -0.31 20.44
CA VAL A 129 -0.21 0.61 20.97
C VAL A 129 -0.11 0.76 22.49
N MET A 130 0.32 -0.27 23.20
CA MET A 130 0.42 -0.28 24.66
C MET A 130 1.86 -0.07 25.12
N ALA A 131 2.02 0.64 26.24
CA ALA A 131 3.31 0.72 26.93
C ALA A 131 3.68 -0.65 27.51
N GLU A 132 4.96 -0.99 27.53
CA GLU A 132 5.45 -2.26 28.09
C GLU A 132 5.17 -2.35 29.60
N GLU A 133 5.14 -1.20 30.28
CA GLU A 133 4.90 -1.05 31.71
C GLU A 133 3.43 -0.74 32.04
N VAL A 134 2.50 -0.98 31.10
CA VAL A 134 1.07 -0.72 31.36
C VAL A 134 0.58 -1.62 32.50
N ASP A 135 0.14 -1.00 33.59
CA ASP A 135 -0.45 -1.71 34.73
C ASP A 135 -1.90 -2.05 34.44
N LEU A 136 -2.26 -3.32 34.61
CA LEU A 136 -3.59 -3.87 34.37
C LEU A 136 -4.29 -4.22 35.69
N GLY A 137 -3.66 -3.87 36.81
CA GLY A 137 -4.09 -4.23 38.15
C GLY A 137 -3.67 -5.64 38.55
N TYR A 138 -3.80 -5.94 39.84
CA TYR A 138 -3.54 -7.27 40.42
C TYR A 138 -2.15 -7.84 40.11
N GLY A 139 -1.14 -6.98 39.89
CA GLY A 139 0.24 -7.39 39.58
C GLY A 139 0.45 -7.83 38.12
N VAL A 140 -0.53 -7.58 37.25
CA VAL A 140 -0.47 -7.94 35.83
C VAL A 140 -0.02 -6.71 35.02
N CYS A 141 1.03 -6.86 34.21
CA CYS A 141 1.65 -5.75 33.49
C CYS A 141 1.94 -6.10 32.04
N GLY A 142 1.82 -5.10 31.16
CA GLY A 142 2.31 -5.16 29.80
C GLY A 142 1.35 -5.77 28.77
N PRO A 143 1.63 -5.57 27.47
CA PRO A 143 0.80 -6.06 26.37
C PRO A 143 0.73 -7.59 26.31
N GLY A 144 1.78 -8.29 26.75
CA GLY A 144 1.82 -9.74 26.77
C GLY A 144 0.74 -10.35 27.67
N ALA A 145 0.52 -9.74 28.83
CA ALA A 145 -0.43 -10.23 29.80
C ALA A 145 -1.89 -10.01 29.37
N ILE A 146 -2.21 -8.88 28.72
CA ILE A 146 -3.52 -8.72 28.07
C ILE A 146 -3.73 -9.79 27.01
N MET A 147 -2.71 -10.06 26.18
CA MET A 147 -2.85 -11.05 25.12
C MET A 147 -3.13 -12.46 25.65
N GLU A 148 -2.52 -12.83 26.78
CA GLU A 148 -2.82 -14.09 27.46
C GLU A 148 -4.25 -14.12 28.00
N GLN A 149 -4.72 -13.04 28.63
CA GLN A 149 -6.11 -12.93 29.07
C GLN A 149 -7.09 -13.03 27.90
N MET A 150 -6.82 -12.32 26.80
CA MET A 150 -7.62 -12.40 25.57
C MET A 150 -7.64 -13.83 25.01
N ALA A 151 -6.50 -14.52 24.99
CA ALA A 151 -6.44 -15.92 24.56
C ALA A 151 -7.33 -16.81 25.44
N ASN A 152 -7.25 -16.64 26.76
CA ASN A 152 -8.09 -17.37 27.71
C ASN A 152 -9.57 -17.10 27.45
N TYR A 153 -9.98 -15.83 27.34
CA TYR A 153 -11.35 -15.45 27.02
C TYR A 153 -11.84 -16.06 25.70
N SER A 154 -11.01 -16.09 24.65
CA SER A 154 -11.38 -16.74 23.38
C SER A 154 -11.68 -18.23 23.53
N THR A 155 -11.07 -18.92 24.50
CA THR A 155 -11.29 -20.36 24.67
C THR A 155 -12.64 -20.71 25.28
N PHE A 156 -13.20 -19.83 26.12
CA PHE A 156 -14.42 -20.11 26.87
C PHE A 156 -15.55 -19.09 26.62
N LEU A 157 -15.31 -17.95 25.98
CA LEU A 157 -16.34 -17.03 25.54
C LEU A 157 -16.55 -17.18 24.04
N ARG A 158 -17.71 -17.74 23.66
CA ARG A 158 -18.11 -17.77 22.26
C ARG A 158 -18.79 -16.45 21.88
N PHE A 159 -18.00 -15.49 21.41
CA PHE A 159 -18.51 -14.15 21.05
C PHE A 159 -19.51 -14.20 19.87
N ILE A 160 -20.65 -13.55 20.05
CA ILE A 160 -21.67 -13.31 19.02
C ILE A 160 -21.53 -11.88 18.50
N SER A 161 -21.43 -10.91 19.42
CA SER A 161 -21.11 -9.54 19.07
C SER A 161 -20.36 -8.80 20.16
N LEU A 162 -19.52 -7.86 19.75
CA LEU A 162 -18.99 -6.78 20.60
C LEU A 162 -19.15 -5.49 19.81
N ARG A 163 -19.66 -4.46 20.48
CA ARG A 163 -19.77 -3.08 20.00
C ARG A 163 -19.33 -2.16 21.12
N GLY A 164 -18.50 -1.18 20.82
CA GLY A 164 -18.17 -0.12 21.75
C GLY A 164 -18.40 1.24 21.13
N LEU A 165 -18.56 2.24 21.98
CA LEU A 165 -18.51 3.63 21.62
C LEU A 165 -17.61 4.36 22.62
N VAL A 166 -16.85 5.33 22.12
CA VAL A 166 -16.14 6.27 23.00
C VAL A 166 -17.14 7.29 23.50
N ASP A 167 -17.28 7.37 24.82
CA ASP A 167 -18.22 8.26 25.50
C ASP A 167 -17.61 9.65 25.66
N THR A 168 -16.38 9.72 26.20
CA THR A 168 -15.67 10.98 26.42
C THR A 168 -14.16 10.81 26.23
N ILE A 169 -13.51 11.88 25.77
CA ILE A 169 -12.05 12.01 25.70
C ILE A 169 -11.67 13.26 26.48
N VAL A 170 -10.89 13.10 27.54
CA VAL A 170 -10.43 14.20 28.40
C VAL A 170 -8.92 14.28 28.30
N VAL A 171 -8.42 15.44 27.89
CA VAL A 171 -6.98 15.72 27.83
C VAL A 171 -6.56 16.28 29.19
N ALA A 172 -5.64 15.60 29.86
CA ALA A 172 -4.95 16.08 31.06
C ALA A 172 -3.55 16.60 30.68
N GLU A 173 -2.81 17.16 31.64
CA GLU A 173 -1.48 17.73 31.39
C GLU A 173 -0.50 16.71 30.78
N ASP A 174 -0.42 15.51 31.37
CA ASP A 174 0.53 14.46 30.97
C ASP A 174 -0.13 13.23 30.35
N SER A 175 -1.46 13.21 30.20
CA SER A 175 -2.18 12.02 29.74
C SER A 175 -3.49 12.34 29.03
N VAL A 176 -4.06 11.35 28.37
CA VAL A 176 -5.40 11.42 27.79
C VAL A 176 -6.24 10.30 28.39
N LEU A 177 -7.32 10.68 29.05
CA LEU A 177 -8.30 9.77 29.59
C LEU A 177 -9.38 9.53 28.54
N ILE A 178 -9.68 8.27 28.27
CA ILE A 178 -10.74 7.87 27.35
C ILE A 178 -11.73 7.02 28.13
N SER A 179 -12.98 7.45 28.17
CA SER A 179 -14.08 6.64 28.68
C SER A 179 -14.80 6.01 27.51
N ASP A 180 -14.98 4.70 27.53
CA ASP A 180 -15.76 3.96 26.55
C ASP A 180 -16.93 3.20 27.20
N LYS A 181 -17.93 2.88 26.38
CA LYS A 181 -19.04 2.01 26.74
C LYS A 181 -19.06 0.86 25.75
N ALA A 182 -18.87 -0.35 26.24
CA ALA A 182 -18.86 -1.56 25.42
C ALA A 182 -20.01 -2.51 25.79
N TRP A 183 -20.71 -3.02 24.78
CA TRP A 183 -21.71 -4.06 24.89
C TRP A 183 -21.24 -5.29 24.13
N PHE A 184 -21.23 -6.43 24.82
CA PHE A 184 -20.96 -7.71 24.20
C PHE A 184 -22.07 -8.72 24.47
N ARG A 185 -22.24 -9.59 23.50
CA ARG A 185 -23.12 -10.75 23.55
C ARG A 185 -22.25 -11.96 23.22
N PHE A 186 -22.30 -12.97 24.07
CA PHE A 186 -21.62 -14.23 23.88
C PHE A 186 -22.57 -15.37 24.25
N GLN A 187 -22.31 -16.54 23.69
CA GLN A 187 -22.99 -17.76 24.11
C GLN A 187 -22.30 -18.30 25.35
N VAL A 188 -23.06 -18.49 26.42
CA VAL A 188 -22.62 -19.25 27.59
C VAL A 188 -22.61 -20.72 27.21
N THR A 189 -21.44 -21.34 27.27
CA THR A 189 -21.24 -22.77 27.04
C THR A 189 -20.94 -23.46 28.36
N ARG A 190 -21.00 -24.81 28.39
CA ARG A 190 -20.56 -25.59 29.55
C ARG A 190 -19.13 -25.22 29.97
N ARG A 191 -18.22 -25.06 29.01
CA ARG A 191 -16.83 -24.61 29.25
C ARG A 191 -16.76 -23.22 29.88
N THR A 192 -17.65 -22.30 29.49
CA THR A 192 -17.76 -20.98 30.12
C THR A 192 -18.11 -21.10 31.60
N ILE A 193 -19.07 -21.98 31.92
CA ILE A 193 -19.51 -22.23 33.30
C ILE A 193 -18.39 -22.90 34.11
N GLU A 194 -17.71 -23.89 33.54
CA GLU A 194 -16.52 -24.54 34.12
C GLU A 194 -15.44 -23.54 34.53
N MET A 195 -15.17 -22.53 33.69
CA MET A 195 -14.10 -21.57 33.93
C MET A 195 -14.52 -20.38 34.80
N VAL A 196 -15.74 -19.86 34.63
CA VAL A 196 -16.16 -18.59 35.26
C VAL A 196 -17.05 -18.81 36.48
N PHE A 197 -17.89 -19.84 36.47
CA PHE A 197 -18.86 -20.13 37.54
C PHE A 197 -18.77 -21.60 37.98
N PRO A 198 -17.60 -22.08 38.45
CA PRO A 198 -17.39 -23.51 38.72
C PRO A 198 -18.35 -24.07 39.78
N HIS A 199 -18.86 -23.22 40.67
CA HIS A 199 -19.75 -23.59 41.76
C HIS A 199 -21.17 -24.00 41.31
N ILE A 200 -21.62 -23.63 40.10
CA ILE A 200 -22.96 -24.01 39.61
C ILE A 200 -22.96 -25.26 38.73
N LEU A 201 -21.79 -25.84 38.43
CA LEU A 201 -21.67 -27.07 37.62
C LEU A 201 -22.45 -28.26 38.17
N GLY A 202 -22.56 -28.37 39.50
CA GLY A 202 -23.31 -29.44 40.17
C GLY A 202 -24.82 -29.31 39.98
N ASN A 203 -25.32 -28.15 39.55
CA ASN A 203 -26.72 -27.94 39.28
C ASN A 203 -27.01 -28.25 37.81
N GLU A 204 -27.10 -29.54 37.47
CA GLU A 204 -27.23 -30.00 36.08
C GLU A 204 -28.41 -29.36 35.33
N TRP A 205 -29.50 -29.03 36.03
CA TRP A 205 -30.67 -28.35 35.45
C TRP A 205 -30.37 -26.92 34.93
N LEU A 206 -29.28 -26.28 35.36
CA LEU A 206 -28.82 -24.97 34.88
C LEU A 206 -27.80 -25.06 33.74
N VAL A 207 -27.22 -26.25 33.51
CA VAL A 207 -26.03 -26.45 32.66
C VAL A 207 -26.29 -27.41 31.48
N ALA A 208 -27.46 -28.08 31.47
CA ALA A 208 -27.89 -29.03 30.44
C ALA A 208 -28.21 -28.37 29.08
#